data_AF-A0A7W0UT69-F1
#
_entry.id   AF-A0A7W0UT69-F1
#
_cell.length_a   1.000
_cell.length_b   1.000
_cell.length_c   1.000
_cell.angle_alpha   90.00
_cell.angle_beta   90.00
_cell.angle_gamma   90.00
#
_symmetry.space_group_name_H-M   'P 1'
#
loop_
_entity.id
_entity.type
_entity.pdbx_description
1 polymer ?
#
loop_
_entity_poly.entity_id
_entity_poly.type
_entity_poly.pdbx_seq_one_letter_code
_entity_poly.pdbx_strand_id
1 'polypeptide(L)'
;MTSSSGSGADKSLGEIVQEVSEKASLLVREEIELAKAEVTDKAKVLAKGAGVAAAAGVFLIFAVVMLLHTLAWFINDLIDTEVVWPGFAIVTLLLIVLGAVAGVLAKRWLSTGPPTPDLAIEEAKITRHTFEQQGTERDQLDRSLARSQKQEETV
;
A
#
# COMPACT_ATOMS: atom_id res chain seq x y z
N MET A 1 -10.60 -10.64 64.05
CA MET A 1 -9.95 -9.31 63.93
C MET A 1 -8.95 -9.45 62.80
N THR A 2 -9.28 -9.06 61.57
CA THR A 2 -9.10 -7.69 61.08
C THR A 2 -10.27 -7.23 60.19
N SER A 3 -10.67 -5.99 60.41
CA SER A 3 -11.66 -5.21 59.68
C SER A 3 -10.97 -4.40 58.59
N SER A 4 -11.48 -4.44 57.35
CA SER A 4 -11.33 -3.34 56.40
C SER A 4 -12.68 -3.08 55.73
N SER A 5 -13.40 -2.17 56.35
CA SER A 5 -14.64 -1.53 55.92
C SER A 5 -14.40 -0.56 54.76
N GLY A 6 -15.31 -0.57 53.79
CA GLY A 6 -15.81 0.63 53.10
C GLY A 6 -14.92 1.30 52.03
N SER A 7 -15.28 1.13 50.76
CA SER A 7 -15.04 2.10 49.68
C SER A 7 -15.87 1.72 48.44
N GLY A 8 -17.19 1.90 48.52
CA GLY A 8 -18.13 1.57 47.44
C GLY A 8 -19.18 2.64 47.12
N ALA A 9 -19.08 3.82 47.73
CA ALA A 9 -19.97 4.98 47.54
C ALA A 9 -19.15 6.22 47.91
N ASP A 10 -18.98 7.29 47.14
CA ASP A 10 -19.55 7.77 45.89
C ASP A 10 -18.39 8.34 45.05
N LYS A 11 -18.03 7.71 43.92
CA LYS A 11 -17.08 8.34 42.99
C LYS A 11 -17.75 9.56 42.39
N SER A 12 -17.10 10.71 42.45
CA SER A 12 -17.66 11.91 41.82
C SER A 12 -17.77 11.70 40.30
N LEU A 13 -18.72 12.36 39.64
CA LEU A 13 -18.84 12.28 38.16
C LEU A 13 -17.51 12.63 37.47
N GLY A 14 -16.72 13.53 38.06
CA GLY A 14 -15.39 13.90 37.57
C GLY A 14 -14.39 12.75 37.62
N GLU A 15 -14.39 11.96 38.69
CA GLU A 15 -13.54 10.76 38.81
C GLU A 15 -13.94 9.66 37.83
N ILE A 16 -15.24 9.46 37.58
CA ILE A 16 -15.71 8.46 36.61
C ILE A 16 -15.30 8.85 35.18
N VAL A 17 -15.47 10.13 34.83
CA VAL A 17 -15.05 10.65 33.52
C VAL A 17 -13.53 10.56 33.36
N GLN A 18 -12.77 10.86 34.42
CA GLN A 18 -11.32 10.71 34.40
C GLN A 18 -10.91 9.23 34.21
N GLU A 19 -11.51 8.30 34.94
CA GLU A 19 -11.22 6.87 34.83
C GLU A 19 -11.57 6.31 33.44
N VAL A 20 -12.70 6.72 32.87
CA VAL A 20 -13.11 6.32 31.50
C VAL A 20 -12.16 6.91 30.46
N SER A 21 -11.73 8.17 30.63
CA SER A 21 -10.77 8.83 29.74
C SER A 21 -9.40 8.15 29.78
N GLU A 22 -8.93 7.77 30.97
CA GLU A 22 -7.69 7.01 31.16
C GLU A 22 -7.78 5.63 30.50
N LYS A 23 -8.90 4.91 30.67
CA LYS A 23 -9.14 3.61 30.02
C LYS A 23 -9.23 3.72 28.51
N ALA A 24 -9.91 4.75 27.98
CA ALA A 24 -9.98 4.99 26.54
C ALA A 24 -8.58 5.28 25.97
N SER A 25 -7.77 6.08 26.67
CA SER A 25 -6.38 6.37 26.30
C SER A 25 -5.51 5.11 26.32
N LEU A 26 -5.74 4.21 27.28
CA LEU A 26 -5.07 2.91 27.35
C LEU A 26 -5.38 2.05 26.12
N LEU A 27 -6.66 1.89 25.78
CA LEU A 27 -7.09 1.10 24.62
C LEU A 27 -6.50 1.61 23.31
N VAL A 28 -6.50 2.93 23.10
CA VAL A 28 -5.90 3.53 21.89
C VAL A 28 -4.41 3.19 21.82
N ARG A 29 -3.70 3.25 22.95
CA ARG A 29 -2.28 2.90 22.99
C ARG A 29 -2.05 1.41 22.72
N GLU A 30 -2.88 0.53 23.26
CA GLU A 30 -2.82 -0.91 23.03
C GLU A 30 -3.04 -1.26 21.55
N GLU A 31 -4.03 -0.64 20.89
CA GLU A 31 -4.28 -0.81 19.47
C GLU A 31 -3.09 -0.34 18.62
N ILE A 32 -2.44 0.77 19.00
CA ILE A 32 -1.22 1.24 18.33
C ILE A 32 -0.07 0.24 18.54
N GLU A 33 0.11 -0.29 19.75
CA GLU A 33 1.14 -1.27 20.06
C GLU A 33 0.91 -2.58 19.31
N LEU A 34 -0.34 -3.03 19.20
CA LEU A 34 -0.75 -4.20 18.43
C LEU A 34 -0.52 -3.99 16.93
N ALA A 35 -0.99 -2.87 16.37
CA ALA A 35 -0.79 -2.53 14.97
C ALA A 35 0.71 -2.45 14.64
N LYS A 36 1.51 -1.88 15.54
CA LYS A 36 2.97 -1.83 15.39
C LYS A 36 3.58 -3.23 15.41
N ALA A 37 3.13 -4.12 16.30
CA ALA A 37 3.59 -5.50 16.33
C ALA A 37 3.25 -6.24 15.02
N GLU A 38 2.00 -6.12 14.55
CA GLU A 38 1.54 -6.75 13.31
C GLU A 38 2.31 -6.24 12.08
N VAL A 39 2.47 -4.93 11.95
CA VAL A 39 3.27 -4.33 10.86
C VAL A 39 4.72 -4.80 10.93
N THR A 40 5.30 -4.86 12.13
CA THR A 40 6.68 -5.33 12.32
C THR A 40 6.85 -6.78 11.90
N ASP A 41 5.93 -7.66 12.28
CA ASP A 41 6.02 -9.07 11.94
C ASP A 41 5.76 -9.33 10.45
N LYS A 42 4.80 -8.63 9.84
CA LYS A 42 4.61 -8.63 8.38
C LYS A 42 5.88 -8.13 7.66
N ALA A 43 6.49 -7.04 8.15
CA ALA A 43 7.72 -6.50 7.59
C ALA A 43 8.90 -7.49 7.68
N LYS A 44 9.04 -8.22 8.80
CA LYS A 44 10.09 -9.26 8.94
C LYS A 44 9.91 -10.40 7.95
N VAL A 45 8.69 -10.89 7.78
CA VAL A 45 8.39 -11.97 6.81
C VAL A 45 8.69 -11.49 5.40
N LEU A 46 8.22 -10.29 5.05
CA LEU A 46 8.51 -9.67 3.76
C LEU A 46 10.01 -9.48 3.55
N ALA A 47 10.75 -9.00 4.55
CA ALA A 47 12.19 -8.79 4.46
C ALA A 47 12.96 -10.10 4.24
N LYS A 48 12.60 -11.17 4.96
CA LYS A 48 13.18 -12.51 4.73
C LYS A 48 12.86 -13.02 3.33
N GLY A 49 11.60 -12.90 2.91
CA GLY A 49 11.16 -13.29 1.57
C GLY A 49 11.91 -12.53 0.48
N ALA A 50 12.03 -11.22 0.60
CA ALA A 50 12.78 -10.37 -0.32
C ALA A 50 14.26 -10.72 -0.35
N GLY A 51 14.88 -11.02 0.80
CA GLY A 51 16.28 -11.44 0.86
C GLY A 51 16.54 -12.75 0.13
N VAL A 52 15.70 -13.77 0.35
CA VAL A 52 15.81 -15.06 -0.36
C VAL A 52 15.50 -14.90 -1.85
N ALA A 53 14.48 -14.13 -2.21
CA ALA A 53 14.14 -13.85 -3.60
C ALA A 53 15.28 -13.12 -4.34
N ALA A 54 15.95 -12.17 -3.68
CA ALA A 54 17.12 -11.50 -4.23
C ALA A 54 18.27 -12.49 -4.47
N ALA A 55 18.57 -13.36 -3.50
CA ALA A 55 19.58 -14.40 -3.66
C ALA A 55 19.24 -15.36 -4.80
N ALA A 56 18.00 -15.83 -4.88
CA ALA A 56 17.53 -16.67 -5.99
C ALA A 56 17.66 -15.95 -7.34
N GLY A 57 17.32 -14.66 -7.41
CA GLY A 57 17.50 -13.82 -8.59
C GLY A 57 18.95 -13.78 -9.07
N VAL A 58 19.92 -13.65 -8.16
CA VAL A 58 21.36 -13.71 -8.49
C VAL A 58 21.72 -15.04 -9.15
N PHE A 59 21.31 -16.17 -8.56
CA PHE A 59 21.57 -17.48 -9.14
C PHE A 59 20.90 -17.68 -10.50
N LEU A 60 19.67 -17.21 -10.67
CA LEU A 60 18.96 -17.29 -11.96
C LEU A 60 19.64 -16.45 -13.05
N ILE A 61 20.15 -15.26 -12.70
CA ILE A 61 20.95 -14.44 -13.62
C ILE A 61 22.19 -15.22 -14.07
N PHE A 62 22.95 -15.79 -13.14
CA PHE A 62 24.12 -16.61 -13.49
C PHE A 62 23.74 -17.85 -14.30
N ALA A 63 22.63 -18.52 -13.99
CA ALA A 63 22.14 -19.66 -14.75
C ALA A 63 21.83 -19.29 -16.20
N VAL A 64 21.18 -18.15 -16.44
CA VAL A 64 20.91 -17.63 -17.80
C VAL A 64 22.22 -17.30 -18.51
N VAL A 65 23.17 -16.63 -17.85
CA VAL A 65 24.49 -16.33 -18.44
C VAL A 65 25.22 -17.61 -18.84
N MET A 66 25.25 -18.62 -17.97
CA MET A 66 25.87 -19.92 -18.26
C MET A 66 25.15 -20.64 -19.40
N LEU A 67 23.83 -20.62 -19.42
CA LEU A 67 23.04 -21.21 -20.52
C LEU A 67 23.37 -20.57 -21.88
N LEU A 68 23.51 -19.25 -21.92
CA LEU A 68 23.91 -18.54 -23.15
C LEU A 68 25.32 -18.90 -23.60
N HIS A 69 26.26 -19.08 -22.67
CA HIS A 69 27.60 -19.58 -22.99
C HIS A 69 27.54 -21.01 -23.51
N THR A 70 26.80 -21.90 -22.86
CA THR A 70 26.60 -23.28 -23.31
C THR A 70 26.02 -23.29 -24.72
N LEU A 71 25.03 -22.46 -25.01
CA LEU A 71 24.44 -22.38 -26.35
C LEU A 71 25.44 -21.87 -27.39
N ALA A 72 26.24 -20.87 -27.06
CA ALA A 72 27.26 -20.33 -27.96
C ALA A 72 28.32 -21.39 -28.30
N TRP A 73 28.82 -22.11 -27.30
CA TRP A 73 29.75 -23.23 -27.49
C TRP A 73 29.12 -24.38 -28.28
N PHE A 74 27.88 -24.73 -27.96
CA PHE A 74 27.14 -25.77 -28.70
C PHE A 74 26.96 -25.40 -30.17
N ILE A 75 26.66 -24.14 -30.49
CA ILE A 75 26.55 -23.70 -31.89
C ILE A 75 27.91 -23.75 -32.60
N ASN A 76 29.01 -23.37 -31.94
CA ASN A 76 30.35 -23.51 -32.53
C ASN A 76 30.69 -24.97 -32.84
N ASP A 77 30.34 -25.88 -31.94
CA ASP A 77 30.52 -27.32 -32.14
C ASP A 77 29.69 -27.83 -33.33
N LEU A 78 28.43 -27.40 -33.45
CA LEU A 78 27.54 -27.77 -34.56
C LEU A 78 28.01 -27.30 -35.94
N ILE A 79 28.67 -26.14 -36.01
CA ILE A 79 29.17 -25.57 -37.29
C ILE A 79 30.62 -25.97 -37.58
N ASP A 80 31.23 -26.81 -36.72
CA ASP A 80 32.59 -27.37 -36.86
C ASP A 80 33.66 -26.30 -37.16
N THR A 81 33.63 -25.22 -36.37
CA THR A 81 34.58 -24.10 -36.51
C THR A 81 35.65 -24.15 -35.42
N GLU A 82 36.93 -24.03 -35.82
CA GLU A 82 38.03 -23.84 -34.86
C GLU A 82 37.99 -22.44 -34.22
N VAL A 83 37.29 -21.50 -34.83
CA VAL A 83 37.15 -20.12 -34.36
C VAL A 83 35.94 -20.01 -33.45
N VAL A 84 36.12 -19.58 -32.19
CA VAL A 84 35.05 -19.54 -31.18
C VAL A 84 34.04 -18.39 -31.35
N TRP A 85 34.31 -17.40 -32.19
CA TRP A 85 33.47 -16.20 -32.30
C TRP A 85 32.09 -16.39 -32.95
N PRO A 86 31.88 -17.23 -33.98
CA PRO A 86 30.62 -17.30 -34.71
C PRO A 86 29.42 -17.72 -33.84
N GLY A 87 29.56 -18.73 -32.99
CA GLY A 87 28.50 -19.18 -32.08
C GLY A 87 28.07 -18.08 -31.10
N PHE A 88 29.03 -17.33 -30.55
CA PHE A 88 28.74 -16.18 -29.70
C PHE A 88 28.07 -15.04 -30.46
N ALA A 89 28.46 -14.79 -31.72
CA ALA A 89 27.83 -13.79 -32.56
C ALA A 89 26.36 -14.14 -32.88
N ILE A 90 26.08 -15.42 -33.16
CA ILE A 90 24.72 -15.92 -33.42
C ILE A 90 23.85 -15.77 -32.17
N VAL A 91 24.33 -16.19 -31.00
CA VAL A 91 23.58 -16.05 -29.74
C VAL A 91 23.34 -14.56 -29.41
N THR A 92 24.32 -13.69 -29.67
CA THR A 92 24.18 -12.24 -29.49
C THR A 92 23.08 -11.68 -30.40
N LEU A 93 23.08 -12.07 -31.67
CA LEU A 93 22.05 -11.64 -32.61
C LEU A 93 20.65 -12.13 -32.19
N LEU A 94 20.54 -13.37 -31.73
CA LEU A 94 19.30 -13.92 -31.19
C LEU A 94 18.78 -13.07 -30.01
N LEU A 95 19.66 -12.70 -29.07
CA LEU A 95 19.29 -11.85 -27.93
C LEU A 95 18.85 -10.44 -28.35
N ILE A 96 19.50 -9.85 -29.36
CA ILE A 96 19.09 -8.55 -29.91
C ILE A 96 17.68 -8.65 -30.50
N VAL A 97 17.38 -9.70 -31.27
CA VAL A 97 16.05 -9.90 -31.86
C VAL A 97 15.00 -10.10 -30.76
N LEU A 98 15.25 -10.99 -29.79
CA LEU A 98 14.35 -11.21 -28.66
C LEU A 98 14.15 -9.94 -27.84
N GLY A 99 15.22 -9.19 -27.59
CA GLY A 99 15.19 -7.91 -26.88
C GLY A 99 14.39 -6.84 -27.64
N ALA A 100 14.52 -6.77 -28.96
CA ALA A 100 13.74 -5.86 -29.79
C ALA A 100 12.24 -6.21 -29.75
N VAL A 101 11.88 -7.49 -29.88
CA VAL A 101 10.49 -7.97 -29.78
C VAL A 101 9.92 -7.66 -28.39
N ALA A 102 10.64 -8.00 -27.33
CA ALA A 102 10.24 -7.73 -25.95
C ALA A 102 10.08 -6.21 -25.71
N GLY A 103 11.00 -5.39 -26.23
CA GLY A 103 10.93 -3.93 -26.12
C GLY A 103 9.72 -3.34 -26.83
N VAL A 104 9.37 -3.85 -28.01
CA VAL A 104 8.14 -3.44 -28.74
C VAL A 104 6.88 -3.85 -27.98
N LEU A 105 6.83 -5.08 -27.44
CA LEU A 105 5.71 -5.55 -26.63
C LEU A 105 5.56 -4.72 -25.34
N ALA A 106 6.67 -4.47 -24.65
CA ALA A 106 6.72 -3.62 -23.47
C ALA A 106 6.19 -2.21 -23.79
N LYS A 107 6.68 -1.58 -24.87
CA LYS A 107 6.21 -0.27 -25.32
C LYS A 107 4.70 -0.27 -25.55
N ARG A 108 4.15 -1.31 -26.18
CA ARG A 108 2.71 -1.43 -26.46
C ARG A 108 1.87 -1.58 -25.20
N TRP A 109 2.36 -2.31 -24.19
CA TRP A 109 1.64 -2.47 -22.92
C TRP A 109 1.74 -1.23 -22.05
N LEU A 110 2.94 -0.65 -21.93
CA LEU A 110 3.21 0.55 -21.14
C LEU A 110 2.60 1.82 -21.75
N SER A 111 2.35 1.87 -23.06
CA SER A 111 1.70 3.01 -23.72
C SER A 111 0.23 3.21 -23.33
N THR A 112 -0.38 2.25 -22.63
CA THR A 112 -1.80 2.33 -22.23
C THR A 112 -2.01 3.18 -20.97
N GLY A 113 -0.91 3.56 -20.28
CA GLY A 113 -0.98 4.29 -19.01
C GLY A 113 -1.51 3.41 -17.86
N PRO A 114 -1.27 3.79 -16.59
CA PRO A 114 -1.95 3.12 -15.47
C PRO A 114 -3.47 3.30 -15.63
N PRO A 115 -4.28 2.25 -15.38
CA PRO A 115 -5.74 2.38 -15.42
C PRO A 115 -6.13 3.50 -14.44
N THR A 116 -6.84 4.51 -14.93
CA THR A 116 -7.39 5.54 -14.05
C THR A 116 -8.33 4.84 -13.05
N PRO A 117 -8.20 5.08 -11.73
CA PRO A 117 -9.06 4.43 -10.75
C PRO A 117 -10.43 5.11 -10.76
N ASP A 118 -11.18 4.87 -11.83
CA ASP A 118 -12.42 5.58 -12.16
C ASP A 118 -13.45 5.47 -11.03
N LEU A 119 -13.56 4.29 -10.43
CA LEU A 119 -14.42 4.03 -9.27
C LEU A 119 -14.02 4.85 -8.03
N ALA A 120 -12.72 4.94 -7.73
CA ALA A 120 -12.25 5.74 -6.59
C ALA A 120 -12.44 7.24 -6.84
N ILE A 121 -12.28 7.69 -8.09
CA ILE A 121 -12.54 9.08 -8.48
C ILE A 121 -14.04 9.39 -8.40
N GLU A 122 -14.90 8.47 -8.82
CA GLU A 122 -16.35 8.60 -8.74
C GLU A 122 -16.84 8.65 -7.29
N GLU A 123 -16.35 7.74 -6.45
CA GLU A 123 -16.70 7.69 -5.03
C GLU A 123 -16.21 8.95 -4.29
N ALA A 124 -15.02 9.45 -4.62
CA ALA A 124 -14.53 10.72 -4.11
C ALA A 124 -15.41 11.91 -4.54
N LYS A 125 -15.94 11.92 -5.78
CA LYS A 125 -16.88 12.94 -6.25
C LYS A 125 -18.21 12.87 -5.51
N ILE A 126 -18.79 11.67 -5.33
CA ILE A 126 -20.04 11.47 -4.58
C ILE A 126 -19.87 11.98 -3.15
N THR A 127 -18.76 11.60 -2.50
CA THR A 127 -18.45 12.01 -1.13
C THR A 127 -18.39 13.54 -1.02
N ARG A 128 -17.70 14.21 -1.95
CA ARG A 128 -17.62 15.67 -1.99
C ARG A 128 -18.99 16.33 -2.16
N HIS A 129 -19.82 15.81 -3.06
CA HIS A 129 -21.17 16.35 -3.28
C HIS A 129 -22.07 16.23 -2.04
N THR A 130 -21.96 15.13 -1.30
CA THR A 130 -22.71 14.94 -0.05
C THR A 130 -22.31 15.99 1.01
N PHE A 131 -21.02 16.31 1.13
CA PHE A 131 -20.55 17.34 2.07
C PHE A 131 -20.95 18.77 1.65
N GLU A 132 -20.95 19.08 0.36
CA GLU A 132 -21.41 20.38 -0.15
C GLU A 132 -22.92 20.60 0.11
N GLN A 133 -23.74 19.55 -0.02
CA GLN A 133 -25.17 19.61 0.31
C GLN A 133 -25.41 19.85 1.80
N GLN A 134 -24.68 19.14 2.67
CA GLN A 134 -24.77 19.34 4.12
C GLN A 134 -24.36 20.74 4.57
N GLY A 135 -23.31 21.31 3.97
CA GLY A 135 -22.91 22.70 4.25
C GLY A 135 -23.99 23.71 3.86
N THR A 136 -24.62 23.51 2.70
CA THR A 136 -25.67 24.41 2.20
C THR A 136 -26.94 24.35 3.06
N GLU A 137 -27.32 23.16 3.52
CA GLU A 137 -28.46 22.96 4.42
C GLU A 137 -28.23 23.63 5.78
N ARG A 138 -27.02 23.47 6.35
CA ARG A 138 -26.63 24.18 7.58
C ARG A 138 -26.72 25.70 7.43
N ASP A 139 -26.19 26.26 6.34
CA ASP A 139 -26.27 27.69 6.05
C ASP A 139 -27.72 28.19 5.88
N GLN A 140 -28.63 27.34 5.40
CA GLN A 140 -30.04 27.68 5.29
C GLN A 140 -30.73 27.66 6.66
N LEU A 141 -30.42 26.66 7.49
CA LEU A 141 -30.92 26.57 8.85
C LEU A 141 -30.48 27.78 9.68
N ASP A 142 -29.20 28.15 9.64
CA ASP A 142 -28.67 29.32 10.35
C ASP A 142 -29.37 30.63 9.93
N ARG A 143 -29.65 30.80 8.63
CA ARG A 143 -30.42 31.95 8.12
C ARG A 143 -31.89 31.93 8.51
N SER A 144 -32.47 30.75 8.73
CA SER A 144 -33.86 30.64 9.21
C SER A 144 -33.94 30.95 10.70
N LEU A 145 -33.01 30.41 11.50
CA LEU A 145 -32.89 30.67 12.94
C LEU A 145 -32.63 32.16 13.22
N ALA A 146 -31.73 32.80 12.46
CA ALA A 146 -31.49 34.25 12.58
C ALA A 146 -32.73 35.10 12.25
N ARG A 147 -33.60 34.62 11.33
CA ARG A 147 -34.86 35.30 11.01
C ARG A 147 -35.92 35.10 12.10
N SER A 148 -36.03 33.89 12.64
CA SER A 148 -36.95 33.58 13.75
C SER A 148 -36.59 34.36 15.02
N GLN A 149 -35.31 34.44 15.38
CA GLN A 149 -34.85 35.23 16.52
C GLN A 149 -35.17 36.72 16.36
N LYS A 150 -34.94 37.26 15.15
CA LYS A 150 -35.28 38.66 14.86
C LYS A 150 -36.79 38.93 14.91
N GLN A 151 -37.61 37.92 14.65
CA GLN A 151 -39.07 38.03 14.70
C GLN A 151 -39.59 37.95 16.15
N GLU A 152 -38.98 37.12 17.00
CA GLU A 152 -39.25 37.09 18.45
C GLU A 152 -38.84 38.38 19.16
N GLU A 153 -37.73 39.01 18.75
CA GLU A 153 -37.27 40.27 19.38
C GLU A 153 -38.16 41.48 19.06
N THR A 154 -39.01 41.38 18.03
CA THR A 154 -39.92 42.44 17.58
C THR A 154 -41.35 42.37 18.12
N VAL A 155 -41.66 41.36 18.96
CA VAL A 155 -42.98 41.15 19.58
C VAL A 155 -42.90 41.41 21.08
#